data_AF-A0A4U9VD23-F1
#
_entry.id   AF-A0A4U9VD23-F1
#
_cell.length_a   1.000
_cell.length_b   1.000
_cell.length_c   1.000
_cell.angle_alpha   90.00
_cell.angle_beta   90.00
_cell.angle_gamma   90.00
#
_symmetry.space_group_name_H-M   'P 1'
#
loop_
_entity.id
_entity.type
_entity.pdbx_description
1 polymer ?
#
loop_
_entity_poly.entity_id
_entity_poly.type
_entity_poly.pdbx_seq_one_letter_code
_entity_poly.pdbx_strand_id
1 'polypeptide(L)'
;MISSIGVVESALNIEVEKTCYIRQVLIIDNCPMIQIGIRHGFAQSGIQVEAYQMTPKVTGVLELMHRYQADLVMIELCGSGDSVLESLRVISQLISNWPKIRLIVCTSLTDSRLLKTIGYDGG
;
A
#
# COMPACT_ATOMS: atom_id res chain seq x y z
N MET A 1 -25.71 50.44 34.60
CA MET A 1 -24.36 49.99 34.21
C MET A 1 -24.04 48.72 34.98
N ILE A 2 -24.19 47.58 34.31
CA ILE A 2 -23.73 46.27 34.79
C ILE A 2 -23.20 45.52 33.57
N SER A 3 -21.99 45.01 33.75
CA SER A 3 -21.15 44.34 32.77
C SER A 3 -21.79 43.03 32.28
N SER A 4 -21.59 42.71 30.99
CA SER A 4 -21.64 41.33 30.50
C SER A 4 -20.69 41.23 29.31
N ILE A 5 -19.45 40.85 29.62
CA ILE A 5 -18.48 40.33 28.65
C ILE A 5 -19.08 39.03 28.11
N GLY A 6 -19.51 39.06 26.85
CA GLY A 6 -19.86 37.86 26.11
C GLY A 6 -18.59 37.09 25.78
N VAL A 7 -18.36 36.01 26.51
CA VAL A 7 -17.39 34.98 26.15
C VAL A 7 -17.88 34.37 24.83
N VAL A 8 -17.20 34.67 23.73
CA VAL A 8 -17.41 33.95 22.48
C VAL A 8 -16.52 32.72 22.55
N GLU A 9 -17.04 31.63 23.11
CA GLU A 9 -16.47 30.30 22.92
C GLU A 9 -16.53 29.98 21.43
N SER A 10 -15.42 30.19 20.73
CA SER A 10 -15.24 29.65 19.39
C SER A 10 -15.13 28.15 19.52
N ALA A 11 -16.24 27.45 19.27
CA ALA A 11 -16.27 26.02 19.11
C ALA A 11 -15.20 25.61 18.08
N LEU A 12 -14.16 24.93 18.57
CA LEU A 12 -13.23 24.19 17.74
C LEU A 12 -14.03 23.12 17.01
N ASN A 13 -14.42 23.42 15.78
CA ASN A 13 -14.96 22.46 14.84
C ASN A 13 -13.81 21.54 14.42
N ILE A 14 -13.43 20.61 15.31
CA ILE A 14 -12.52 19.53 14.99
C ILE A 14 -13.31 18.57 14.11
N GLU A 15 -13.32 18.83 12.82
CA GLU A 15 -13.47 17.75 11.86
C GLU A 15 -12.32 16.79 12.15
N VAL A 16 -12.61 15.71 12.87
CA VAL A 16 -11.71 14.58 12.97
C VAL A 16 -11.68 13.99 11.57
N GLU A 17 -10.83 14.54 10.69
CA GLU A 17 -10.43 13.89 9.46
C GLU A 17 -10.06 12.46 9.87
N LYS A 18 -10.77 11.48 9.33
CA LYS A 18 -10.41 10.07 9.53
C LYS A 18 -9.06 9.88 8.83
N THR A 19 -7.99 10.10 9.56
CA THR A 19 -6.63 9.78 9.14
C THR A 19 -6.58 8.29 8.91
N CYS A 20 -6.48 7.90 7.64
CA CYS A 20 -6.23 6.51 7.28
C CYS A 20 -4.82 6.17 7.74
N TYR A 21 -4.69 5.15 8.59
CA TYR A 21 -3.41 4.76 9.17
C TYR A 21 -3.02 3.36 8.72
N ILE A 22 -1.77 3.22 8.28
CA ILE A 22 -1.15 1.97 7.85
C ILE A 22 0.17 1.82 8.61
N ARG A 23 0.38 0.71 9.33
CA ARG A 23 1.64 0.54 10.09
C ARG A 23 2.77 0.23 9.13
N GLN A 24 2.59 -0.79 8.31
CA GLN A 24 3.68 -1.30 7.50
C GLN A 24 3.27 -1.44 6.03
N VAL A 25 3.94 -0.68 5.16
CA VAL A 25 3.82 -0.82 3.70
C VAL A 25 5.06 -1.54 3.18
N LEU A 26 4.86 -2.54 2.32
CA LEU A 26 5.92 -3.20 1.55
C LEU A 26 5.77 -2.81 0.07
N ILE A 27 6.80 -2.18 -0.49
CA ILE A 27 6.84 -1.75 -1.90
C ILE A 27 7.85 -2.61 -2.65
N ILE A 28 7.39 -3.28 -3.71
CA ILE A 28 8.17 -4.18 -4.55
C ILE A 28 8.15 -3.62 -5.96
N ASP A 29 9.20 -2.90 -6.33
CA ASP A 29 9.33 -2.29 -7.65
C ASP A 29 10.80 -2.09 -7.94
N ASN A 30 11.26 -2.46 -9.13
CA ASN A 30 12.67 -2.42 -9.48
C ASN A 30 13.17 -1.00 -9.84
N CYS A 31 12.27 -0.03 -9.97
CA CYS A 31 12.55 1.36 -10.29
C CYS A 31 12.54 2.21 -8.99
N PRO A 32 13.71 2.70 -8.53
CA PRO A 32 13.79 3.53 -7.33
C PRO A 32 12.94 4.81 -7.39
N MET A 33 12.73 5.35 -8.60
CA MET A 33 11.90 6.53 -8.80
C MET A 33 10.41 6.24 -8.53
N ILE A 34 9.90 5.08 -8.93
CA ILE A 34 8.51 4.68 -8.64
C ILE A 34 8.35 4.48 -7.14
N GLN A 35 9.28 3.76 -6.53
CA GLN A 35 9.41 3.59 -5.08
C GLN A 35 9.33 4.92 -4.30
N ILE A 36 10.13 5.92 -4.68
CA ILE A 36 10.12 7.26 -4.08
C ILE A 36 8.78 7.96 -4.35
N GLY A 37 8.28 7.89 -5.58
CA GLY A 37 7.01 8.50 -5.99
C GLY A 37 5.82 7.97 -5.18
N ILE A 38 5.75 6.66 -4.93
CA ILE A 38 4.73 6.04 -4.10
C ILE A 38 4.79 6.60 -2.67
N ARG A 39 5.97 6.65 -2.06
CA ARG A 39 6.15 7.21 -0.71
C ARG A 39 5.73 8.67 -0.63
N HIS A 40 6.10 9.46 -1.63
CA HIS A 40 5.70 10.86 -1.73
C HIS A 40 4.18 11.00 -1.89
N GLY A 41 3.55 10.13 -2.71
CA GLY A 41 2.11 10.08 -2.87
C GLY A 41 1.37 9.81 -1.57
N PHE A 42 1.83 8.84 -0.76
CA PHE A 42 1.28 8.62 0.58
C PHE A 42 1.40 9.86 1.47
N ALA A 43 2.56 10.50 1.51
CA ALA A 43 2.77 11.71 2.30
C ALA A 43 1.85 12.89 1.91
N GLN A 44 1.39 12.93 0.65
CA GLN A 44 0.47 13.96 0.13
C GLN A 44 -1.01 13.57 0.31
N SER A 45 -1.31 12.32 0.64
CA SER A 45 -2.67 11.75 0.59
C SER A 45 -3.50 11.87 1.88
N GLY A 46 -2.92 12.40 2.96
CA GLY A 46 -3.53 12.35 4.29
C GLY A 46 -3.51 10.97 4.96
N ILE A 47 -2.95 9.95 4.29
CA ILE A 47 -2.70 8.63 4.84
C ILE A 47 -1.40 8.66 5.65
N GLN A 48 -1.49 8.30 6.93
CA GLN A 48 -0.33 8.13 7.79
C GLN A 48 0.25 6.73 7.62
N VAL A 49 1.52 6.64 7.26
CA VAL A 49 2.26 5.39 7.17
C VAL A 49 3.40 5.40 8.20
N GLU A 50 3.44 4.42 9.11
CA GLU A 50 4.46 4.34 10.14
C GLU A 50 5.82 3.88 9.57
N ALA A 51 5.82 2.84 8.73
CA ALA A 51 7.04 2.28 8.17
C ALA A 51 6.87 1.81 6.72
N TYR A 52 7.97 1.92 5.97
CA TYR A 52 8.11 1.38 4.62
C TYR A 52 9.22 0.36 4.58
N GLN A 53 8.97 -0.79 3.95
CA GLN A 53 10.00 -1.67 3.44
C GLN A 53 9.97 -1.63 1.92
N MET A 54 11.14 -1.61 1.31
CA MET A 54 11.26 -1.47 -0.14
C MET A 54 12.25 -2.50 -0.65
N THR A 55 11.89 -3.20 -1.72
CA THR A 55 12.76 -4.17 -2.38
C THR A 55 12.62 -4.04 -3.89
N PRO A 56 13.73 -4.12 -4.64
CA PRO A 56 13.68 -4.11 -6.09
C PRO A 56 13.27 -5.46 -6.71
N LYS A 57 13.16 -6.51 -5.89
CA LYS A 57 12.92 -7.88 -6.35
C LYS A 57 11.75 -8.51 -5.63
N VAL A 58 10.97 -9.29 -6.36
CA VAL A 58 9.89 -10.11 -5.80
C VAL A 58 10.42 -11.29 -4.98
N THR A 59 11.64 -11.73 -5.25
CA THR A 59 12.32 -12.75 -4.44
C THR A 59 12.55 -12.23 -3.02
N GLY A 60 12.21 -13.03 -2.00
CA GLY A 60 12.37 -12.65 -0.59
C GLY A 60 11.18 -11.90 0.00
N VAL A 61 10.15 -11.58 -0.79
CA VAL A 61 8.93 -10.93 -0.31
C VAL A 61 8.24 -11.73 0.79
N LEU A 62 8.19 -13.05 0.68
CA LEU A 62 7.61 -13.89 1.73
C LEU A 62 8.39 -13.77 3.05
N GLU A 63 9.72 -13.68 3.01
CA GLU A 63 10.53 -13.48 4.22
C GLU A 63 10.29 -12.10 4.83
N LEU A 64 10.18 -11.05 4.00
CA LEU A 64 9.83 -9.71 4.44
C LEU A 64 8.44 -9.67 5.09
N MET A 65 7.46 -10.40 4.54
CA MET A 65 6.13 -10.52 5.14
C MET A 65 6.17 -11.19 6.50
N HIS A 66 6.94 -12.27 6.68
CA HIS A 66 7.10 -12.90 7.99
C HIS A 66 7.76 -11.97 9.01
N ARG A 67 8.77 -11.20 8.57
CA ARG A 67 9.54 -10.32 9.45
C ARG A 67 8.77 -9.06 9.86
N TYR A 68 8.12 -8.40 8.91
CA TYR A 68 7.56 -7.07 9.11
C TYR A 68 6.04 -7.05 9.21
N GLN A 69 5.36 -8.15 8.83
CA GLN A 69 3.90 -8.25 8.85
C GLN A 69 3.22 -7.05 8.19
N ALA A 70 3.53 -6.83 6.90
CA ALA A 70 2.99 -5.68 6.17
C ALA A 70 1.45 -5.68 6.17
N ASP A 71 0.85 -4.50 6.32
CA ASP A 71 -0.59 -4.27 6.20
C ASP A 71 -1.04 -4.02 4.76
N LEU A 72 -0.08 -3.60 3.92
CA LEU A 72 -0.25 -3.28 2.51
C LEU A 72 1.00 -3.72 1.76
N VAL A 73 0.80 -4.49 0.69
CA VAL A 73 1.83 -4.85 -0.28
C VAL A 73 1.52 -4.17 -1.60
N MET A 74 2.48 -3.45 -2.16
CA MET A 74 2.44 -2.91 -3.51
C MET A 74 3.47 -3.65 -4.35
N ILE A 75 3.06 -4.27 -5.45
CA ILE A 75 3.94 -5.11 -6.28
C ILE A 75 3.84 -4.76 -7.75
N GLU A 76 4.99 -4.54 -8.39
CA GLU A 76 5.12 -4.45 -9.83
C GLU A 76 5.29 -5.84 -10.46
N LEU A 77 4.44 -6.18 -11.44
CA LEU A 77 4.45 -7.49 -12.11
C LEU A 77 5.46 -7.64 -13.24
N CYS A 78 5.92 -6.53 -13.83
CA CYS A 78 6.72 -6.51 -15.05
C CYS A 78 7.99 -5.67 -14.94
N GLY A 79 8.50 -5.52 -13.71
CA GLY A 79 9.79 -4.89 -13.49
C GLY A 79 10.89 -5.63 -14.26
N SER A 80 11.77 -4.88 -14.93
CA SER A 80 12.97 -5.43 -15.55
C SER A 80 13.83 -6.17 -14.51
N GLY A 81 13.80 -7.50 -14.56
CA GLY A 81 14.61 -8.37 -13.69
C GLY A 81 13.86 -9.57 -13.11
N ASP A 82 12.53 -9.49 -13.01
CA ASP A 82 11.70 -10.60 -12.52
C ASP A 82 10.83 -11.16 -13.66
N SER A 83 10.61 -12.48 -13.64
CA SER A 83 9.68 -13.13 -14.57
C SER A 83 8.25 -12.86 -14.11
N VAL A 84 7.36 -12.52 -15.06
CA VAL A 84 5.92 -12.36 -14.77
C VAL A 84 5.35 -13.58 -14.05
N LEU A 85 5.77 -14.80 -14.43
CA LEU A 85 5.33 -16.03 -13.78
C LEU A 85 5.80 -16.14 -12.33
N GLU A 86 7.03 -15.67 -12.03
CA GLU A 86 7.54 -15.65 -10.67
C GLU A 86 6.77 -14.62 -9.82
N SER A 87 6.49 -13.45 -10.37
CA SER A 87 5.68 -12.44 -9.67
C SER A 87 4.25 -12.93 -9.39
N LEU A 88 3.62 -13.59 -10.37
CA LEU A 88 2.31 -14.24 -10.18
C LEU A 88 2.35 -15.35 -9.12
N ARG A 89 3.40 -16.17 -9.13
CA ARG A 89 3.59 -17.24 -8.13
C ARG A 89 3.71 -16.67 -6.72
N VAL A 90 4.50 -15.61 -6.54
CA VAL A 90 4.65 -14.94 -5.25
C VAL A 90 3.35 -14.29 -4.80
N ILE A 91 2.60 -13.65 -5.71
CA ILE A 91 1.27 -13.10 -5.41
C ILE A 91 0.31 -14.20 -4.93
N SER A 92 0.26 -15.34 -5.63
CA SER A 92 -0.57 -16.48 -5.21
C SER A 92 -0.19 -16.97 -3.80
N GLN A 93 1.11 -17.07 -3.50
CA GLN A 93 1.60 -17.46 -2.18
C GLN A 93 1.27 -16.40 -1.11
N LEU A 94 1.38 -15.12 -1.42
CA LEU A 94 1.02 -14.02 -0.53
C LEU A 94 -0.46 -14.09 -0.13
N ILE A 95 -1.35 -14.23 -1.11
CA ILE A 95 -2.80 -14.28 -0.87
C ILE A 95 -3.15 -15.55 -0.06
N SER A 96 -2.53 -16.69 -0.36
CA SER A 96 -2.75 -17.93 0.38
C SER A 96 -2.28 -17.86 1.84
N ASN A 97 -1.12 -17.24 2.09
CA ASN A 97 -0.52 -17.21 3.43
C ASN A 97 -1.04 -16.05 4.30
N TRP A 98 -1.46 -14.94 3.68
CA TRP A 98 -2.07 -13.79 4.35
C TRP A 98 -3.39 -13.41 3.67
N PRO A 99 -4.49 -14.17 3.87
CA PRO A 99 -5.76 -13.95 3.17
C PRO A 99 -6.40 -12.57 3.38
N LYS A 100 -5.98 -11.84 4.41
CA LYS A 100 -6.48 -10.50 4.75
C LYS A 100 -5.55 -9.37 4.27
N ILE A 101 -4.47 -9.70 3.58
CA ILE A 101 -3.51 -8.69 3.10
C ILE A 101 -4.18 -7.75 2.10
N ARG A 102 -3.89 -6.46 2.20
CA ARG A 102 -4.22 -5.51 1.12
C ARG A 102 -3.10 -5.59 0.10
N LEU A 103 -3.46 -5.93 -1.15
CA LEU A 103 -2.52 -6.06 -2.25
C LEU A 103 -2.88 -5.06 -3.34
N ILE A 104 -1.93 -4.23 -3.73
CA ILE A 104 -2.01 -3.38 -4.92
C ILE A 104 -1.02 -3.93 -5.93
N VAL A 105 -1.52 -4.23 -7.12
CA VAL A 105 -0.71 -4.73 -8.22
C VAL A 105 -0.53 -3.60 -9.22
N CYS A 106 0.70 -3.11 -9.31
CA CYS A 106 1.16 -2.20 -10.35
C CYS A 106 1.57 -3.04 -11.56
N THR A 107 1.11 -2.66 -12.74
CA THR A 107 1.55 -3.34 -13.96
C THR A 107 1.31 -2.51 -15.19
N SER A 108 2.23 -2.63 -16.15
CA SER A 108 2.01 -2.19 -17.54
C SER A 108 1.42 -3.30 -18.43
N LEU A 109 1.17 -4.50 -17.87
CA LEU A 109 0.52 -5.60 -18.60
C LEU A 109 -0.89 -5.20 -19.01
N THR A 110 -1.16 -5.41 -20.29
CA THR A 110 -2.49 -5.22 -20.87
C THR A 110 -3.15 -6.55 -21.27
N ASP A 111 -2.44 -7.69 -21.15
CA ASP A 111 -3.02 -9.01 -21.44
C ASP A 111 -4.06 -9.39 -20.37
N SER A 112 -5.33 -9.25 -20.75
CA SER A 112 -6.49 -9.55 -19.91
C SER A 112 -6.50 -10.98 -19.32
N ARG A 113 -5.85 -11.96 -19.96
CA ARG A 113 -5.80 -13.34 -19.44
C ARG A 113 -4.91 -13.42 -18.21
N LEU A 114 -3.78 -12.72 -18.23
CA LEU A 114 -2.87 -12.65 -17.10
C LEU A 114 -3.46 -11.83 -15.95
N LEU A 115 -4.16 -10.73 -16.27
CA LEU A 115 -4.86 -9.92 -15.28
C LEU A 115 -5.95 -10.71 -14.53
N LYS A 116 -6.68 -11.60 -15.24
CA LYS A 116 -7.68 -12.47 -14.61
C LYS A 116 -7.08 -13.44 -13.59
N THR A 117 -5.84 -13.88 -13.78
CA THR A 117 -5.13 -14.75 -12.83
C THR A 117 -4.88 -14.06 -11.47
N ILE A 118 -4.83 -12.72 -11.46
CA ILE A 118 -4.56 -11.91 -10.26
C ILE A 118 -5.86 -11.44 -9.59
N GLY A 119 -6.91 -11.20 -10.39
CA GLY A 119 -8.10 -10.48 -9.96
C GLY A 119 -9.42 -11.25 -10.00
N TYR A 120 -9.42 -12.58 -10.13
CA TYR A 120 -10.67 -13.34 -10.26
C TYR A 120 -10.74 -14.51 -9.27
N ASP A 121 -11.45 -14.29 -8.16
CA ASP A 121 -12.29 -15.35 -7.58
C ASP A 121 -13.58 -15.38 -8.42
N GLY A 122 -13.87 -16.54 -9.01
CA GLY A 122 -15.15 -16.75 -9.68
C GLY A 122 -16.17 -17.12 -8.63
N GLY A 123 -16.84 -16.13 -8.02
CA GLY A 123 -17.90 -16.34 -7.05
C GLY A 123 -18.24 -15.12 -6.23
#